data_AF-A0A1G2WKI7-F1
#
_entry.id   AF-A0A1G2WKI7-F1
#
_cell.length_a   1.000
_cell.length_b   1.000
_cell.length_c   1.000
_cell.angle_alpha   90.00
_cell.angle_beta   90.00
_cell.angle_gamma   90.00
#
_symmetry.space_group_name_H-M   'P 1'
#
loop_
_entity.id
_entity.type
_entity.pdbx_description
1 polymer ?
#
loop_
_entity_poly.entity_id
_entity_poly.type
_entity_poly.pdbx_seq_one_letter_code
_entity_poly.pdbx_strand_id
1 'polypeptide(L)'
;MAKQKFKFEPGSYGDVGNFMPSIACLKGSMETGWKYHFVLVKSDINYQKEQEAILHATKDLDYAFEQKQMVGSDHAVADSLKSKGYLSVENFNIVK
;
A
#
# COMPACT_ATOMS: atom_id res chain seq x y z
N MET A 1 -13.00 -19.93 11.21
CA MET A 1 -11.99 -19.36 10.29
C MET A 1 -12.02 -17.85 10.44
N ALA A 2 -10.91 -17.22 10.81
CA ALA A 2 -10.86 -15.76 10.97
C ALA A 2 -11.04 -15.11 9.59
N LYS A 3 -12.15 -14.38 9.39
CA LYS A 3 -12.40 -13.60 8.17
C LYS A 3 -11.29 -12.56 8.07
N GLN A 4 -10.42 -12.66 7.06
CA GLN A 4 -9.38 -11.68 6.81
C GLN A 4 -10.03 -10.30 6.65
N LYS A 5 -9.80 -9.42 7.64
CA LYS A 5 -10.48 -8.11 7.72
C LYS A 5 -9.87 -7.10 6.75
N PHE A 6 -8.60 -7.27 6.39
CA PHE A 6 -7.82 -6.32 5.61
C PHE A 6 -7.00 -7.01 4.51
N LYS A 7 -6.93 -6.36 3.36
CA LYS A 7 -6.09 -6.71 2.20
C LYS A 7 -5.23 -5.50 1.86
N PHE A 8 -3.99 -5.75 1.46
CA PHE A 8 -3.08 -4.71 0.99
C PHE A 8 -2.75 -4.97 -0.48
N GLU A 9 -2.79 -3.94 -1.31
CA GLU A 9 -2.52 -4.03 -2.74
C GLU A 9 -1.51 -2.95 -3.15
N PRO A 10 -0.39 -3.33 -3.79
CA PRO A 10 0.54 -2.35 -4.33
C PRO A 10 -0.07 -1.65 -5.55
N GLY A 11 0.28 -0.39 -5.75
CA GLY A 11 -0.26 0.46 -6.81
C GLY A 11 0.63 1.66 -7.09
N SER A 12 0.12 2.57 -7.91
CA SER A 12 0.73 3.87 -8.17
C SER A 12 -0.22 5.00 -7.73
N TYR A 13 0.34 6.14 -7.36
CA TYR A 13 -0.40 7.37 -7.10
C TYR A 13 0.22 8.50 -7.91
N GLY A 14 -0.60 9.22 -8.66
CA GLY A 14 -0.15 10.33 -9.50
C GLY A 14 -0.84 10.33 -10.85
N ASP A 15 -0.18 10.94 -11.83
CA ASP A 15 -0.70 11.12 -13.19
C ASP A 15 0.43 10.90 -14.22
N VAL A 16 0.10 10.96 -15.51
CA VAL A 16 1.00 10.69 -16.64
C VAL A 16 2.35 11.39 -16.48
N GLY A 17 3.41 10.58 -16.42
CA GLY A 17 4.79 11.04 -16.28
C GLY A 17 5.21 11.40 -14.85
N ASN A 18 4.34 11.19 -13.86
CA ASN A 18 4.56 11.54 -12.46
C ASN A 18 3.90 10.51 -11.53
N PHE A 19 4.47 9.31 -11.43
CA PHE A 19 3.93 8.20 -10.64
C PHE A 19 4.74 7.95 -9.37
N MET A 20 4.07 7.91 -8.22
CA MET A 20 4.66 7.61 -6.92
C MET A 20 4.22 6.20 -6.47
N PRO A 21 5.10 5.42 -5.82
CA PRO A 21 4.70 4.13 -5.24
C PRO A 21 3.58 4.32 -4.22
N SER A 22 2.57 3.45 -4.27
CA SER A 22 1.47 3.48 -3.32
C SER A 22 1.01 2.09 -2.89
N ILE A 23 0.38 2.01 -1.72
CA ILE A 23 -0.19 0.78 -1.18
C ILE A 23 -1.61 1.08 -0.70
N ALA A 24 -2.59 0.44 -1.33
CA ALA A 24 -3.97 0.51 -0.90
C ALA A 24 -4.24 -0.49 0.22
N CYS A 25 -4.86 -0.04 1.31
CA CYS A 25 -5.46 -0.92 2.30
C CYS A 25 -6.96 -1.02 2.01
N LEU A 26 -7.44 -2.24 1.78
CA LEU A 26 -8.85 -2.54 1.62
C LEU A 26 -9.37 -3.26 2.86
N LYS A 27 -10.55 -2.87 3.33
CA LYS A 27 -11.27 -3.53 4.41
C LYS A 27 -12.41 -4.35 3.83
N GLY A 28 -12.48 -5.62 4.22
CA GLY A 28 -13.57 -6.51 3.82
C GLY A 28 -14.84 -6.21 4.61
N SER A 29 -15.96 -6.03 3.91
CA SER A 29 -17.31 -5.99 4.48
C SER A 29 -18.11 -7.21 4.01
N MET A 30 -18.94 -7.77 4.89
CA MET A 30 -19.78 -8.93 4.54
C MET A 30 -20.82 -8.60 3.46
N GLU A 31 -21.26 -7.35 3.38
CA GLU A 31 -22.39 -6.93 2.55
C GLU A 31 -21.96 -6.33 1.21
N THR A 32 -20.75 -5.75 1.15
CA THR A 32 -20.34 -4.88 0.03
C THR A 32 -18.98 -5.26 -0.58
N GLY A 33 -18.38 -6.37 -0.15
CA GLY A 33 -17.04 -6.78 -0.61
C GLY A 33 -15.92 -5.90 -0.04
N TRP A 34 -14.81 -5.78 -0.79
CA TRP A 34 -13.64 -5.00 -0.40
C TRP A 34 -13.84 -3.52 -0.66
N LYS A 35 -13.61 -2.68 0.36
CA LYS A 35 -13.67 -1.22 0.27
C LYS A 35 -12.32 -0.61 0.62
N TYR A 36 -11.90 0.43 -0.10
CA TYR A 36 -10.72 1.19 0.27
C TYR A 36 -10.89 1.78 1.68
N HIS A 37 -9.89 1.57 2.52
CA HIS A 37 -9.85 2.06 3.89
C HIS A 37 -8.89 3.25 4.01
N PHE A 38 -7.67 3.10 3.50
CA PHE A 38 -6.67 4.16 3.37
C PHE A 38 -5.70 3.81 2.24
N VAL A 39 -4.95 4.80 1.77
CA VAL A 39 -3.86 4.63 0.81
C VAL A 39 -2.60 5.22 1.41
N LEU A 40 -1.50 4.47 1.31
CA LEU A 40 -0.17 4.93 1.65
C LEU A 40 0.56 5.33 0.37
N VAL A 41 1.29 6.44 0.40
CA VAL A 41 2.08 6.93 -0.73
C VAL A 41 3.49 7.26 -0.27
N LYS A 42 4.47 6.87 -1.08
CA LYS A 42 5.87 7.23 -0.91
C LYS A 42 6.20 8.40 -1.85
N SER A 43 6.05 9.63 -1.35
CA SER A 43 6.07 10.86 -2.17
C SER A 43 7.45 11.42 -2.47
N ASP A 44 8.50 10.85 -1.89
CA ASP A 44 9.90 11.24 -2.10
C ASP A 44 10.50 10.64 -3.38
N ILE A 45 9.81 9.71 -4.04
CA ILE A 45 10.25 9.06 -5.27
C ILE A 45 9.20 9.19 -6.35
N ASN A 46 9.65 9.53 -7.55
CA ASN A 46 8.81 9.64 -8.71
C ASN A 46 9.33 8.82 -9.89
N TYR A 47 8.41 8.16 -10.59
CA TYR A 47 8.67 7.37 -11.78
C TYR A 47 7.93 7.94 -12.98
N GLN A 48 8.57 7.85 -14.15
CA GLN A 48 7.95 8.23 -15.42
C GLN A 48 6.92 7.20 -15.90
N LYS A 49 7.06 5.95 -15.45
CA LYS A 49 6.18 4.84 -15.81
C LYS A 49 5.47 4.30 -14.58
N GLU A 50 4.16 4.13 -14.69
CA GLU A 50 3.31 3.58 -13.64
C GLU A 50 3.83 2.22 -13.14
N GLN A 51 4.21 1.30 -14.05
CA GLN A 51 4.67 -0.03 -13.68
C GLN A 51 5.92 -0.01 -12.80
N GLU A 52 6.79 0.99 -12.92
CA GLU A 52 7.99 1.12 -12.09
C GLU A 52 7.61 1.50 -10.64
N ALA A 53 6.63 2.40 -10.48
CA ALA A 53 6.08 2.75 -9.17
C ALA A 53 5.39 1.56 -8.51
N ILE A 54 4.58 0.80 -9.27
CA ILE A 54 3.92 -0.42 -8.78
C ILE A 54 4.96 -1.46 -8.35
N LEU A 55 5.98 -1.71 -9.17
CA LEU A 55 7.03 -2.68 -8.85
C LEU A 55 7.80 -2.30 -7.58
N HIS A 56 8.05 -1.01 -7.36
CA HIS A 56 8.63 -0.52 -6.11
C HIS A 56 7.72 -0.83 -4.93
N ALA A 57 6.44 -0.43 -5.01
CA ALA A 57 5.46 -0.67 -3.96
C ALA A 57 5.33 -2.17 -3.62
N THR A 58 5.35 -3.05 -4.62
CA THR A 58 5.35 -4.51 -4.43
C THR A 58 6.54 -4.96 -3.60
N LYS A 59 7.77 -4.56 -3.96
CA LYS A 59 8.98 -4.95 -3.24
C LYS A 59 8.97 -4.47 -1.79
N ASP A 60 8.51 -3.25 -1.55
CA ASP A 60 8.42 -2.69 -0.21
C ASP A 60 7.36 -3.40 0.65
N LEU A 61 6.22 -3.72 0.04
CA LEU A 61 5.13 -4.44 0.70
C LEU A 61 5.54 -5.87 1.04
N ASP A 62 6.18 -6.58 0.11
CA ASP A 62 6.70 -7.93 0.32
C ASP A 62 7.72 -7.93 1.46
N TYR A 63 8.69 -7.01 1.45
CA TYR A 63 9.64 -6.85 2.54
C TYR A 63 8.96 -6.58 3.88
N ALA A 64 7.96 -5.69 3.92
CA ALA A 64 7.23 -5.40 5.16
C ALA A 64 6.49 -6.63 5.71
N PHE A 65 5.94 -7.48 4.83
CA PHE A 65 5.32 -8.74 5.24
C PHE A 65 6.34 -9.80 5.67
N GLU A 66 7.52 -9.84 5.07
CA GLU A 66 8.63 -10.66 5.55
C GLU A 66 9.05 -10.26 6.98
N GLN A 67 9.16 -8.95 7.26
CA GLN A 67 9.45 -8.45 8.61
C GLN A 67 8.37 -8.88 9.61
N LYS A 68 7.09 -8.84 9.23
CA LYS A 68 6.00 -9.37 10.05
C LYS A 68 6.17 -10.86 10.34
N GLN A 69 6.60 -11.67 9.38
CA GLN A 69 6.82 -13.10 9.61
C GLN A 69 7.95 -13.35 10.61
N MET A 70 8.99 -12.52 10.60
CA MET A 70 10.11 -12.63 11.55
C MET A 70 9.74 -12.16 12.97
N VAL A 71 9.01 -11.04 13.08
CA VAL A 71 8.68 -10.41 14.38
C VAL A 71 7.38 -10.95 14.98
N GLY A 72 6.47 -11.48 14.16
CA GLY A 72 5.17 -12.00 14.58
C GLY A 72 4.12 -10.93 14.88
N SER A 73 4.32 -9.68 14.45
CA SER A 73 3.43 -8.54 14.77
C SER A 73 3.00 -7.77 13.53
N ASP A 74 1.71 -7.42 13.45
CA ASP A 74 1.18 -6.54 12.40
C ASP A 74 1.78 -5.13 12.45
N HIS A 75 2.22 -4.67 13.62
CA HIS A 75 2.90 -3.38 13.77
C HIS A 75 4.21 -3.33 12.97
N ALA A 76 4.88 -4.47 12.78
CA ALA A 76 6.11 -4.54 12.00
C ALA A 76 5.90 -4.13 10.53
N VAL A 77 4.70 -4.39 9.96
CA VAL A 77 4.36 -3.93 8.60
C VAL A 77 4.29 -2.41 8.57
N ALA A 78 3.56 -1.82 9.52
CA ALA A 78 3.38 -0.38 9.62
C ALA A 78 4.71 0.35 9.84
N ASP A 79 5.53 -0.14 10.77
CA ASP A 79 6.84 0.45 11.07
C ASP A 79 7.81 0.31 9.90
N SER A 80 7.83 -0.83 9.22
CA SER A 80 8.63 -1.04 8.00
C SER A 80 8.25 -0.06 6.90
N LEU A 81 6.96 0.06 6.57
CA LEU A 81 6.50 1.00 5.54
C LEU A 81 6.75 2.46 5.93
N LYS A 82 6.54 2.82 7.21
CA LYS A 82 6.83 4.16 7.72
C LYS A 82 8.32 4.50 7.63
N SER A 83 9.20 3.58 8.02
CA SER A 83 10.66 3.78 7.91
C SER A 83 11.14 3.94 6.45
N LYS A 84 10.40 3.32 5.52
CA LYS A 84 10.58 3.50 4.07
C LYS A 84 9.97 4.80 3.54
N GLY A 85 9.33 5.63 4.37
CA GLY A 85 8.79 6.93 3.99
C GLY A 85 7.37 6.91 3.40
N TYR A 86 6.63 5.81 3.59
CA TYR A 86 5.20 5.80 3.23
C TYR A 86 4.39 6.64 4.21
N LEU A 87 3.49 7.45 3.67
CA LEU A 87 2.60 8.33 4.42
C LEU A 87 1.16 8.07 4.00
N SER A 88 0.23 8.13 4.95
CA SER A 88 -1.19 8.05 4.64
C SER A 88 -1.65 9.31 3.91
N VAL A 89 -2.38 9.14 2.82
CA VAL A 89 -3.02 10.25 2.09
C VAL A 89 -4.50 10.27 2.43
N GLU A 90 -5.02 11.46 2.73
CA GLU A 90 -6.44 11.71 2.93
C GLU A 90 -7.10 12.11 1.60
N ASN A 91 -8.41 11.84 1.46
CA ASN A 91 -9.21 12.25 0.30
C ASN A 91 -8.65 11.78 -1.06
N PHE A 92 -8.05 10.59 -1.11
CA PHE A 92 -7.55 10.01 -2.35
C PHE A 92 -8.69 9.70 -3.34
N ASN A 93 -8.40 9.86 -4.63
CA ASN A 93 -9.28 9.44 -5.71
C ASN A 93 -8.74 8.16 -6.34
N ILE A 94 -9.57 7.12 -6.41
CA ILE A 94 -9.21 5.87 -7.07
C ILE A 94 -9.59 5.96 -8.55
N VAL A 95 -8.58 5.92 -9.41
CA VAL A 95 -8.73 5.80 -10.87
C VAL A 95 -8.53 4.32 -11.22
N LYS A 96 -9.40 3.79 -12.09
CA LYS A 96 -9.34 2.41 -12.59
C LYS A 96 -8.97 2.40 -14.07
#